data_AF-A0A1H0DUG9-F1
#
_entry.id   AF-A0A1H0DUG9-F1
#
_cell.length_a   1.000
_cell.length_b   1.000
_cell.length_c   1.000
_cell.angle_alpha   90.00
_cell.angle_beta   90.00
_cell.angle_gamma   90.00
#
_symmetry.space_group_name_H-M   'P 1'
#
loop_
_entity.id
_entity.type
_entity.pdbx_description
1 polymer ?
#
loop_
_entity_poly.entity_id
_entity_poly.type
_entity_poly.pdbx_seq_one_letter_code
_entity_poly.pdbx_strand_id
1 'polypeptide(L)' 'MRIVYTGPSRAVEVPGLGMLARRGEPIDVPEDRHDVARSLLQQECWTEAEQPAAKRSKATKENE' A
#
# COMPACT_ATOMS: atom_id res chain seq x y z
N MET A 1 0.00 10.82 3.68
CA MET A 1 -0.88 10.05 2.76
C MET A 1 -0.49 8.58 2.83
N ARG A 2 -1.42 7.62 2.69
CA ARG A 2 -1.08 6.19 2.74
C ARG A 2 -1.24 5.55 1.38
N ILE A 3 -0.27 4.72 0.98
CA ILE A 3 -0.33 3.95 -0.26
C ILE A 3 0.00 2.48 0.00
N VAL A 4 -0.52 1.59 -0.84
CA VAL A 4 -0.28 0.14 -0.78
C VAL A 4 0.33 -0.31 -2.10
N TYR A 5 1.38 -1.12 -2.01
CA TYR A 5 1.93 -1.81 -3.18
C TYR A 5 1.08 -3.06 -3.49
N THR A 6 0.55 -3.14 -4.71
CA THR A 6 -0.29 -4.25 -5.19
C THR A 6 0.35 -5.01 -6.37
N GLY A 7 1.61 -4.70 -6.70
CA GLY A 7 2.34 -5.33 -7.79
C GLY A 7 2.68 -6.82 -7.57
N PRO A 8 3.32 -7.45 -8.57
CA PRO A 8 3.60 -8.89 -8.56
C PRO A 8 4.64 -9.31 -7.52
N SER A 9 5.58 -8.42 -7.19
CA SER A 9 6.68 -8.68 -6.26
C SER A 9 6.20 -8.73 -4.81
N ARG A 10 6.95 -9.43 -3.94
CA ARG A 10 6.61 -9.49 -2.50
C ARG A 10 6.84 -8.16 -1.77
N ALA A 11 7.86 -7.41 -2.20
CA ALA A 11 8.18 -6.09 -1.71
C ALA A 11 8.94 -5.32 -2.81
N VAL A 12 8.89 -4.00 -2.76
CA VAL A 12 9.64 -3.11 -3.63
C VAL A 12 10.23 -1.98 -2.79
N GLU A 13 11.48 -1.63 -3.06
CA GLU A 13 12.09 -0.46 -2.45
C GLU A 13 11.56 0.79 -3.16
N VAL A 14 11.20 1.81 -2.39
CA VAL A 14 10.76 3.12 -2.89
C VAL A 14 11.90 4.11 -2.69
N PRO A 15 12.70 4.40 -3.73
CA PRO A 15 13.88 5.27 -3.60
C PRO A 15 13.51 6.68 -3.11
N GLY A 16 12.35 7.20 -3.55
CA GLY A 16 11.88 8.52 -3.14
C GLY A 16 11.53 8.66 -1.65
N LEU A 17 11.32 7.53 -0.96
CA LEU A 17 11.03 7.45 0.47
C LEU A 17 12.18 6.81 1.27
N GLY A 18 13.09 6.10 0.61
CA GLY A 18 14.10 5.27 1.28
C GLY A 18 13.47 4.15 2.12
N MET A 19 12.30 3.66 1.71
CA MET A 19 11.50 2.68 2.46
C MET A 19 11.20 1.44 1.62
N LEU A 20 11.08 0.29 2.28
CA LEU A 20 10.64 -0.95 1.65
C LEU A 20 9.12 -1.07 1.77
N ALA A 21 8.42 -1.02 0.64
CA ALA A 21 6.99 -1.25 0.58
C ALA A 21 6.69 -2.73 0.37
N ARG A 22 5.98 -3.35 1.31
CA ARG A 22 5.55 -4.74 1.19
C ARG A 22 4.21 -4.84 0.48
N ARG A 23 4.03 -5.91 -0.29
CA ARG A 23 2.78 -6.14 -1.02
C ARG A 23 1.62 -6.30 -0.04
N GLY A 24 0.59 -5.46 -0.20
CA GLY A 24 -0.59 -5.45 0.66
C GLY A 24 -0.39 -4.75 2.02
N GLU A 25 0.80 -4.21 2.29
CA GLU A 25 1.08 -3.46 3.52
C GLU A 25 1.03 -1.96 3.22
N PRO A 26 0.18 -1.18 3.92
CA PRO A 26 0.11 0.25 3.72
C PRO A 26 1.35 0.93 4.29
N ILE A 27 1.96 1.81 3.48
CA ILE A 27 3.05 2.67 3.91
C ILE A 27 2.54 4.09 4.13
N ASP A 28 2.95 4.69 5.26
CA ASP A 28 2.66 6.09 5.57
C ASP A 28 3.71 6.98 4.89
N VAL A 29 3.26 7.77 3.92
CA VAL A 29 4.09 8.73 3.21
C VAL A 29 3.98 10.09 3.90
N PRO A 30 5.10 10.67 4.37
CA PRO A 30 5.11 12.00 4.99
C PRO A 30 4.72 13.09 3.98
N GLU A 31 4.19 14.20 4.48
CA GLU A 31 3.66 15.29 3.65
C GLU A 31 4.71 15.90 2.72
N ASP A 32 5.95 16.01 3.21
CA ASP A 32 7.13 16.47 2.44
C ASP A 32 7.44 15.58 1.21
N ARG A 33 6.87 14.37 1.15
CA ARG A 33 7.08 13.38 0.09
C ARG A 33 5.78 12.97 -0.60
N HIS A 34 4.71 13.75 -0.47
CA HIS A 34 3.45 13.47 -1.15
C HIS A 34 3.56 13.44 -2.68
N ASP A 35 4.49 14.17 -3.29
CA ASP A 35 4.73 14.11 -4.74
C ASP A 35 5.19 12.72 -5.19
N VAL A 36 6.06 12.07 -4.40
CA VAL A 36 6.49 10.68 -4.66
C VAL A 36 5.29 9.75 -4.58
N ALA A 37 4.44 9.92 -3.57
CA ALA A 37 3.23 9.12 -3.42
C ALA A 37 2.30 9.25 -4.62
N ARG A 38 2.10 10.49 -5.11
CA ARG A 38 1.28 10.76 -6.30
C ARG A 38 1.87 10.14 -7.57
N SER A 39 3.18 10.23 -7.76
CA SER A 39 3.85 9.56 -8.89
C SER A 39 3.71 8.03 -8.82
N LEU A 40 3.78 7.44 -7.63
CA LEU A 40 3.58 6.00 -7.46
C LEU A 40 2.13 5.59 -7.78
N LEU A 41 1.14 6.36 -7.33
CA LEU A 41 -0.28 6.12 -7.64
C LEU A 41 -0.62 6.20 -9.13
N GLN A 42 0.19 6.86 -9.95
CA GLN A 42 0.02 6.86 -11.41
C GLN A 42 0.48 5.55 -12.06
N GLN A 43 1.17 4.68 -11.32
CA GLN A 43 1.57 3.36 -11.78
C GLN A 43 0.50 2.31 -11.42
N GLU A 44 0.32 1.31 -12.26
CA GLU A 44 -0.69 0.25 -12.07
C GLU A 44 -0.44 -0.65 -10.83
N CYS A 45 0.76 -0.59 -10.26
CA CYS A 45 1.17 -1.45 -9.14
C CYS A 45 0.97 -0.80 -7.76
N TRP A 46 0.36 0.38 -7.67
CA TRP A 46 0.15 1.10 -6.41
C TRP A 46 -1.28 1.61 -6.30
N THR A 47 -1.81 1.60 -5.09
CA THR A 47 -3.14 2.12 -4.79
C THR A 47 -3.10 3.01 -3.58
N GLU A 48 -4.03 3.96 -3.50
CA GLU A 48 -4.19 4.74 -2.28
C GLU A 48 -4.76 3.81 -1.19
N ALA A 49 -4.16 3.85 0.00
CA ALA A 49 -4.72 3.21 1.16
C ALA A 49 -5.59 4.25 1.85
N GLU A 50 -6.89 4.20 1.61
CA GLU A 50 -7.84 4.94 2.43
C GLU A 50 -7.67 4.46 3.89
N GLN A 51 -7.58 5.38 4.85
CA GLN A 51 -7.48 5.03 6.27
C GLN A 51 -8.53 3.95 6.59
N PRO A 52 -8.21 2.93 7.41
CA PRO A 52 -9.05 1.76 7.50
C PRO A 52 -10.46 2.16 7.94
N ALA A 53 -11.39 2.17 6.99
CA ALA A 53 -12.76 1.83 7.31
C ALA A 53 -12.68 0.38 7.77
N ALA A 54 -12.55 0.19 9.08
CA ALA A 54 -12.64 -1.10 9.73
C ALA A 54 -13.85 -1.83 9.12
N LYS A 55 -13.63 -2.85 8.30
CA LYS A 55 -14.63 -3.86 7.95
C LYS A 55 -14.05 -5.05 7.19
N ARG A 56 -14.23 -6.20 7.86
CA ARG A 56 -14.44 -7.55 7.33
C ARG A 56 -13.21 -8.29 6.82
N SER A 57 -12.47 -8.83 7.78
CA SER A 57 -12.11 -10.25 7.73
C SER A 57 -13.40 -11.06 7.58
N LYS A 58 -13.82 -11.31 6.34
CA LYS A 58 -14.68 -12.46 6.02
C LYS A 58 -13.73 -13.64 5.95
N ALA A 59 -13.32 -14.14 7.12
CA ALA A 59 -12.71 -15.45 7.24
C ALA A 59 -13.80 -16.47 6.88
N THR A 60 -13.54 -17.20 5.81
CA THR A 60 -14.36 -18.27 5.27
C THR A 60 -14.64 -19.33 6.33
N LYS A 61 -15.88 -19.82 6.29
CA LYS A 61 -16.44 -20.94 7.05
C LYS A 61 -15.99 -22.26 6.42
N GLU A 62 -15.25 -23.08 7.16
CA GLU A 62 -15.12 -24.55 7.03
C GLU A 62 -14.97 -25.04 8.49
N ASN A 63 -15.99 -25.52 9.21
CA ASN A 63 -16.79 -26.76 9.10
C ASN A 63 -15.99 -28.05 9.35
N GLU A 64 -15.87 -28.45 10.63
CA GLU A 64 -16.14 -29.83 11.09
C GLU A 64 -16.47 -29.82 12.59
#